data_AF-A0A7C5T2K2-F1
#
_entry.id   AF-A0A7C5T2K2-F1
#
_cell.length_a   1.000
_cell.length_b   1.000
_cell.length_c   1.000
_cell.angle_alpha   90.00
_cell.angle_beta   90.00
_cell.angle_gamma   90.00
#
_symmetry.space_group_name_H-M   'P 1'
#
loop_
_entity.id
_entity.type
_entity.pdbx_description
1 polymer ?
#
loop_
_entity_poly.entity_id
_entity_poly.type
_entity_poly.pdbx_seq_one_letter_code
_entity_poly.pdbx_strand_id
1 'polypeptide(L)'
;MALGALAGFALLVLLGWVPVLGPIAAGVVAGAIARGALRGLLAGLLAGTLGALLLGAVLALVGGLLAGLLGALLGWLVGLGLGLVALVGVALLTALGGLIGGALRG
;
A
#
# COMPACT_ATOMS: atom_id res chain seq x y z
N MET A 1 -7.33 -12.35 6.98
CA MET A 1 -6.21 -12.09 6.05
C MET A 1 -6.65 -11.31 4.83
N ALA A 2 -7.30 -11.93 3.83
CA ALA A 2 -7.70 -11.24 2.59
C ALA A 2 -8.60 -10.03 2.83
N LEU A 3 -9.63 -10.16 3.69
CA LEU A 3 -10.51 -9.04 4.07
C LEU A 3 -9.74 -7.89 4.74
N GLY A 4 -8.73 -8.22 5.55
CA GLY A 4 -7.86 -7.22 6.21
C GLY A 4 -6.97 -6.51 5.20
N ALA A 5 -6.37 -7.24 4.25
CA ALA A 5 -5.57 -6.65 3.18
C ALA A 5 -6.41 -5.71 2.28
N LEU A 6 -7.64 -6.11 1.93
CA LEU A 6 -8.56 -5.27 1.15
C LEU A 6 -8.99 -4.02 1.92
N ALA A 7 -9.34 -4.15 3.21
CA ALA A 7 -9.69 -3.02 4.05
C ALA A 7 -8.50 -2.05 4.23
N GLY A 8 -7.30 -2.60 4.46
CA GLY A 8 -6.06 -1.84 4.53
C GLY A 8 -5.77 -1.09 3.23
N PHE A 9 -5.89 -1.77 2.09
CA PHE A 9 -5.71 -1.16 0.77
C PHE A 9 -6.70 -0.03 0.52
N ALA A 10 -7.99 -0.24 0.82
CA ALA A 10 -9.01 0.80 0.68
C ALA A 10 -8.70 2.01 1.58
N LEU A 11 -8.28 1.78 2.82
CA LEU A 11 -7.84 2.85 3.72
C LEU A 11 -6.59 3.56 3.18
N LEU A 12 -5.66 2.82 2.58
CA LEU A 12 -4.45 3.37 1.99
C LEU A 12 -4.75 4.28 0.81
N VAL A 13 -5.75 3.95 -0.01
CA VAL A 13 -6.22 4.83 -1.10
C VAL A 13 -6.79 6.13 -0.53
N LEU A 14 -7.51 6.07 0.59
CA LEU A 14 -8.14 7.22 1.22
C LEU A 14 -7.17 8.09 2.05
N LEU A 15 -6.20 7.46 2.73
CA LEU A 15 -5.29 8.12 3.68
C LEU A 15 -3.84 8.22 3.19
N GLY A 16 -3.52 7.59 2.06
CA GLY A 16 -2.16 7.55 1.50
C GLY A 16 -1.62 8.90 1.06
N TRP A 17 -2.47 9.93 1.01
CA TRP A 17 -2.04 11.32 0.83
C TRP A 17 -1.31 11.86 2.07
N VAL A 18 -1.55 11.31 3.27
CA VAL A 18 -0.79 11.65 4.48
C VAL A 18 0.45 10.77 4.56
N PRO A 19 1.65 11.33 4.38
CA PRO A 19 2.88 10.55 4.45
C PRO A 19 3.04 9.95 5.84
N VAL A 20 3.55 8.72 5.90
CA VAL A 20 3.82 7.94 7.12
C VAL A 20 2.58 7.53 7.92
N LEU A 21 1.77 8.48 8.40
CA LEU A 21 0.62 8.20 9.26
C LEU A 21 -0.50 7.45 8.52
N GLY A 22 -0.76 7.80 7.25
CA GLY A 22 -1.75 7.10 6.42
C GLY A 22 -1.43 5.60 6.27
N PRO A 23 -0.22 5.24 5.80
CA PRO A 23 0.26 3.87 5.73
C PRO A 23 0.19 3.11 7.05
N ILE A 24 0.63 3.71 8.16
CA ILE A 24 0.58 3.07 9.48
C ILE A 24 -0.88 2.80 9.89
N ALA A 25 -1.76 3.79 9.78
CA ALA A 25 -3.17 3.65 10.15
C ALA A 25 -3.89 2.58 9.31
N ALA A 26 -3.66 2.58 7.99
CA ALA A 26 -4.16 1.55 7.08
C ALA A 26 -3.67 0.16 7.48
N GLY A 27 -2.38 0.04 7.82
CA GLY A 27 -1.79 -1.16 8.38
C GLY A 27 -2.50 -1.62 9.66
N VAL A 28 -2.68 -0.73 10.64
CA VAL A 28 -3.34 -1.04 11.93
C VAL A 28 -4.73 -1.60 11.71
N VAL A 29 -5.53 -0.99 10.84
CA VAL A 29 -6.87 -1.50 10.53
C VAL A 29 -6.81 -2.86 9.84
N ALA A 30 -5.91 -3.05 8.86
CA ALA A 30 -5.70 -4.33 8.19
C ALA A 30 -5.34 -5.44 9.19
N GLY A 31 -4.44 -5.12 10.12
CA GLY A 31 -3.97 -6.01 11.18
C GLY A 31 -5.06 -6.40 12.16
N ALA A 32 -5.81 -5.41 12.64
CA ALA A 32 -6.92 -5.61 13.56
C ALA A 32 -8.01 -6.52 12.95
N ILE A 33 -8.26 -6.40 11.64
CA ILE A 33 -9.21 -7.27 10.93
C ILE A 33 -8.63 -8.67 10.70
N ALA A 34 -7.33 -8.79 10.43
CA ALA A 34 -6.68 -10.07 10.15
C ALA A 34 -6.51 -10.97 11.39
N ARG A 35 -6.46 -10.38 12.60
CA ARG A 35 -6.31 -10.99 13.93
C ARG A 35 -5.03 -11.82 14.10
N GLY A 36 -4.18 -11.41 15.05
CA GLY A 36 -2.87 -12.01 15.33
C GLY A 36 -1.73 -11.24 14.67
N ALA A 37 -0.61 -11.06 15.38
CA ALA A 37 0.50 -10.21 14.96
C ALA A 37 1.10 -10.60 13.59
N LEU A 38 1.42 -11.88 13.40
CA LEU A 38 1.98 -12.37 12.12
C LEU A 38 0.96 -12.23 10.99
N ARG A 39 -0.32 -12.45 11.28
CA ARG A 39 -1.41 -12.32 10.31
C ARG A 39 -1.62 -10.88 9.90
N GLY A 40 -1.52 -9.97 10.85
CA GLY A 40 -1.61 -8.55 10.61
C GLY A 40 -0.43 -8.00 9.83
N LEU A 41 0.79 -8.46 10.11
CA LEU A 41 1.98 -8.11 9.32
C LEU A 41 1.82 -8.51 7.85
N LEU A 42 1.37 -9.73 7.57
CA LEU A 42 1.12 -10.19 6.21
C LEU A 42 -0.01 -9.41 5.53
N ALA A 43 -1.10 -9.13 6.25
CA ALA A 43 -2.21 -8.33 5.71
C ALA A 43 -1.79 -6.88 5.40
N GLY A 44 -0.96 -6.27 6.26
CA GLY A 44 -0.40 -4.94 6.05
C GLY A 44 0.58 -4.89 4.88
N LEU A 45 1.44 -5.90 4.74
CA LEU A 45 2.35 -6.02 3.59
C LEU A 45 1.55 -6.13 2.27
N LEU A 46 0.54 -7.00 2.23
CA LEU A 46 -0.32 -7.18 1.05
C LEU A 46 -1.09 -5.90 0.70
N ALA A 47 -1.61 -5.18 1.70
CA ALA A 47 -2.27 -3.89 1.48
C ALA A 47 -1.31 -2.85 0.88
N GLY A 48 -0.08 -2.77 1.41
CA GLY A 48 0.94 -1.83 0.95
C GLY A 48 1.43 -2.13 -0.46
N THR A 49 1.66 -3.40 -0.80
CA THR A 49 2.09 -3.79 -2.16
C THR A 49 1.00 -3.54 -3.20
N LEU A 50 -0.26 -3.83 -2.88
CA LEU A 50 -1.40 -3.49 -3.75
C LEU A 50 -1.50 -1.97 -3.95
N GLY A 51 -1.27 -1.18 -2.90
CA GLY A 51 -1.24 0.29 -2.98
C GLY A 51 -0.16 0.81 -3.92
N ALA A 52 1.05 0.29 -3.83
CA ALA A 52 2.16 0.67 -4.69
C ALA A 52 1.91 0.28 -6.16
N LEU A 53 1.33 -0.91 -6.40
CA LEU A 53 0.95 -1.34 -7.75
C LEU A 53 -0.13 -0.44 -8.35
N LEU A 54 -1.14 -0.04 -7.56
CA LEU A 54 -2.17 0.88 -8.01
C LEU A 54 -1.58 2.24 -8.39
N LEU A 55 -0.69 2.79 -7.56
CA LEU A 55 -0.01 4.06 -7.86
C LEU A 55 0.77 3.97 -9.17
N GLY A 56 1.51 2.87 -9.37
CA GLY A 56 2.23 2.62 -10.61
C GLY A 56 1.31 2.55 -11.83
N ALA A 57 0.17 1.88 -11.71
CA ALA A 57 -0.83 1.81 -12.78
C ALA A 57 -1.44 3.18 -13.10
N VAL A 58 -1.76 3.99 -12.08
CA VAL A 58 -2.31 5.34 -12.26
C VAL A 58 -1.30 6.25 -12.96
N LEU A 59 -0.03 6.24 -12.53
CA LEU A 59 1.01 7.05 -13.18
C LEU A 59 1.31 6.59 -14.60
N ALA A 60 1.25 5.29 -14.89
CA ALA A 60 1.36 4.76 -16.25
C ALA A 60 0.20 5.24 -17.14
N LEU A 61 -1.03 5.24 -16.63
CA LEU A 61 -2.19 5.75 -17.37
C LEU A 61 -2.07 7.24 -17.63
N VAL A 62 -1.75 8.04 -16.61
CA VAL A 62 -1.58 9.49 -16.74
C VAL A 62 -0.44 9.81 -17.70
N GLY A 63 0.71 9.16 -17.56
CA GLY A 63 1.84 9.31 -18.47
C GLY A 63 1.46 8.92 -19.90
N GLY A 64 0.69 7.83 -20.06
CA GLY A 64 0.18 7.37 -21.35
C GLY A 64 -0.73 8.37 -22.04
N LEU A 65 -1.63 9.01 -21.29
CA LEU A 65 -2.52 10.04 -21.80
C LEU A 65 -1.78 11.31 -22.22
N LEU A 66 -0.68 11.66 -21.54
CA LEU A 66 0.07 12.90 -21.79
C LEU A 66 1.11 12.76 -22.90
N ALA A 67 1.78 11.61 -23.02
CA ALA A 67 2.92 11.44 -23.93
C ALA A 67 2.91 10.08 -24.67
N GLY A 68 1.76 9.43 -24.80
CA GLY A 68 1.60 8.17 -25.53
C GLY A 68 2.37 7.02 -24.90
N LEU A 69 2.84 6.06 -25.72
CA LEU A 69 3.50 4.85 -25.23
C LEU A 69 4.77 5.13 -24.38
N LEU A 70 5.56 6.12 -24.78
CA LEU A 70 6.75 6.54 -24.02
C LEU A 70 6.36 7.14 -22.67
N GLY A 71 5.31 7.95 -22.64
CA GLY A 71 4.74 8.46 -21.40
C GLY A 71 4.22 7.36 -20.48
N ALA A 72 3.57 6.33 -21.03
CA ALA A 72 3.10 5.19 -20.24
C ALA A 72 4.25 4.39 -19.63
N LEU A 73 5.30 4.12 -20.41
CA LEU A 73 6.49 3.41 -19.96
C LEU A 73 7.23 4.20 -18.88
N LEU A 74 7.44 5.50 -19.08
CA LEU A 74 8.08 6.38 -18.09
C LEU A 74 7.21 6.54 -16.84
N GLY A 75 5.90 6.71 -17.00
CA GLY A 75 4.96 6.78 -15.88
C GLY A 75 4.95 5.49 -15.06
N TRP A 76 5.03 4.33 -15.72
CA TRP A 76 5.16 3.04 -15.05
C TRP A 76 6.52 2.85 -14.38
N LEU A 77 7.63 3.23 -15.04
CA LEU A 77 8.98 3.17 -14.48
C LEU A 77 9.16 4.11 -13.28
N VAL A 78 8.65 5.33 -13.36
CA VAL A 78 8.60 6.28 -12.24
C VAL A 78 7.67 5.75 -11.16
N GLY A 79 6.52 5.21 -11.53
CA GLY A 79 5.57 4.59 -10.61
C GLY A 79 6.08 3.33 -9.94
N LEU A 80 6.96 2.55 -10.58
CA LEU A 80 7.69 1.43 -9.99
C LEU A 80 8.94 1.89 -9.23
N GLY A 81 9.63 2.95 -9.66
CA GLY A 81 10.80 3.49 -8.96
C GLY A 81 10.38 4.14 -7.65
N LEU A 82 9.41 5.06 -7.70
CA LEU A 82 8.68 5.55 -6.53
C LEU A 82 7.95 4.42 -5.84
N GLY A 83 7.42 3.46 -6.58
CA GLY A 83 6.75 2.27 -6.07
C GLY A 83 7.67 1.31 -5.33
N LEU A 84 8.97 1.28 -5.61
CA LEU A 84 10.00 0.48 -4.95
C LEU A 84 10.49 1.18 -3.68
N VAL A 85 10.72 2.49 -3.76
CA VAL A 85 10.97 3.34 -2.58
C VAL A 85 9.76 3.33 -1.64
N ALA A 86 8.55 3.34 -2.19
CA ALA A 86 7.29 3.16 -1.47
C ALA A 86 7.03 1.69 -1.09
N LEU A 87 7.53 0.70 -1.83
CA LEU A 87 7.39 -0.71 -1.42
C LEU A 87 8.18 -0.92 -0.12
N VAL A 88 9.39 -0.38 -0.05
CA VAL A 88 10.18 -0.43 1.18
C VAL A 88 9.57 0.50 2.22
N GLY A 89 9.21 1.74 1.88
CA GLY A 89 8.65 2.69 2.86
C GLY A 89 7.20 2.36 3.26
N VAL A 90 6.27 2.52 2.34
CA VAL A 90 4.82 2.30 2.55
C VAL A 90 4.51 0.86 2.92
N ALA A 91 5.07 -0.15 2.24
CA ALA A 91 4.73 -1.54 2.59
C ALA A 91 5.34 -1.99 3.93
N LEU A 92 6.51 -1.47 4.35
CA LEU A 92 7.00 -1.69 5.71
C LEU A 92 6.17 -0.93 6.74
N LEU A 93 5.77 0.31 6.46
CA LEU A 93 4.92 1.09 7.37
C LEU A 93 3.53 0.47 7.53
N THR A 94 2.92 -0.04 6.46
CA THR A 94 1.66 -0.78 6.53
C THR A 94 1.84 -2.14 7.18
N ALA A 95 2.96 -2.83 6.96
CA ALA A 95 3.28 -4.08 7.65
C ALA A 95 3.50 -3.89 9.16
N LEU A 96 4.18 -2.81 9.56
CA LEU A 96 4.37 -2.41 10.96
C LEU A 96 3.04 -2.04 11.61
N GLY A 97 2.24 -1.21 10.95
CA GLY A 97 0.87 -0.94 11.39
C GLY A 97 0.07 -2.23 11.51
N GLY A 98 0.17 -3.11 10.53
CA GLY A 98 -0.46 -4.44 10.50
C GLY A 98 -0.05 -5.32 11.67
N LEU A 99 1.23 -5.36 12.01
CA LEU A 99 1.74 -6.07 13.17
C LEU A 99 1.14 -5.51 14.46
N ILE A 100 1.13 -4.19 14.62
CA ILE A 100 0.57 -3.52 15.80
C ILE A 100 -0.93 -3.81 15.93
N GLY A 101 -1.71 -3.57 14.88
CA GLY A 101 -3.16 -3.82 14.88
C GLY A 101 -3.49 -5.30 15.08
N GLY A 102 -2.68 -6.19 14.51
CA GLY A 102 -2.81 -7.63 14.68
C GLY A 102 -2.46 -8.11 16.09
N ALA A 103 -1.48 -7.48 16.75
CA ALA A 103 -1.11 -7.77 18.14
C ALA A 103 -2.13 -7.22 19.15
N LEU A 104 -2.72 -6.06 18.89
CA LEU A 104 -3.72 -5.44 19.77
C LEU A 104 -5.06 -6.20 19.81
N ARG A 105 -5.36 -6.97 18.76
CA ARG A 105 -6.64 -7.67 18.58
C ARG A 105 -6.48 -9.18 18.39
N GLY A 106 -5.26 -9.67 18.56
CA GLY A 106 -4.81 -11.04 18.35
C GLY A 106 -4.81 -11.86 19.61
#